data_AF-A0A9P5JNR1-F1
#
_entry.id   AF-A0A9P5JNR1-F1
#
_cell.length_a   1.000
_cell.length_b   1.000
_cell.length_c   1.000
_cell.angle_alpha   90.00
_cell.angle_beta   90.00
_cell.angle_gamma   90.00
#
_symmetry.space_group_name_H-M   'P 1'
#
loop_
_entity.id
_entity.type
_entity.pdbx_description
1 polymer ?
#
loop_
_entity_poly.entity_id
_entity_poly.type
_entity_poly.pdbx_seq_one_letter_code
_entity_poly.pdbx_strand_id
1 'polypeptide(L)'
;MHSHIHQPRPAPPIELNLGVQLPRAVRESYLVVDGQEAESSAGCSEGLFFGLTFLSLEEVLEEWRYWREVDEDPATGANLQLRGAMQSIPPGWIRREYSCRGWIPLITDKAGNYIGVDLTPPPLVINQDGTPGQGGTTGQVIIFGRDFDTKIVLWRGDGESGWARWLASFVEELEAGEGFEVRGSDSDRDISDAESEDSVGYQGYFYAGAGGGKGGDAGSHGSMRFTGEYKGWTAIERERAGTID
;
A
#
# COMPACT_ATOMS: atom_id res chain seq x y z
N MET A 1 14.50 27.68 -30.37
CA MET A 1 13.45 26.65 -30.26
C MET A 1 14.10 25.30 -30.49
N HIS A 2 14.58 24.64 -29.42
CA HIS A 2 15.04 23.26 -29.51
C HIS A 2 13.92 22.38 -28.96
N SER A 3 13.21 21.71 -29.87
CA SER A 3 12.21 20.71 -29.52
C SER A 3 12.93 19.52 -28.88
N HIS A 4 12.77 19.37 -27.56
CA HIS A 4 13.10 18.11 -26.90
C HIS A 4 12.12 17.06 -27.37
N ILE A 5 12.56 16.23 -28.31
CA ILE A 5 11.90 14.99 -28.67
C ILE A 5 11.96 14.11 -27.42
N HIS A 6 10.81 13.91 -26.78
CA HIS A 6 10.65 13.01 -25.65
C HIS A 6 10.89 11.59 -26.18
N GLN A 7 12.11 11.08 -26.02
CA GLN A 7 12.35 9.66 -26.27
C GLN A 7 11.54 8.85 -25.25
N PRO A 8 10.87 7.75 -25.67
CA PRO A 8 10.18 6.88 -24.74
C PRO A 8 11.22 6.31 -23.77
N ARG A 9 11.06 6.62 -22.48
CA ARG A 9 11.89 6.07 -21.40
C ARG A 9 11.83 4.53 -21.50
N PRO A 10 12.97 3.81 -21.44
CA PRO A 10 12.94 2.35 -21.45
C PRO A 10 12.05 1.84 -20.31
N ALA A 11 11.36 0.71 -20.53
CA ALA A 11 10.62 0.00 -19.49
C ALA A 11 11.50 -0.09 -18.22
N PRO A 12 10.96 0.23 -17.03
CA PRO A 12 11.77 0.24 -15.82
C PRO A 12 12.42 -1.15 -15.65
N PRO A 13 13.69 -1.24 -15.18
CA PRO A 13 14.44 -2.50 -15.05
C PRO A 13 13.68 -3.66 -14.39
N ILE A 14 12.68 -3.33 -13.56
CA ILE A 14 11.81 -4.26 -12.87
C ILE A 14 10.95 -5.13 -13.81
N GLU A 15 10.32 -4.58 -14.86
CA GLU A 15 9.38 -5.34 -15.71
C GLU A 15 10.05 -6.50 -16.44
N LEU A 16 11.34 -6.32 -16.80
CA LEU A 16 12.16 -7.37 -17.39
C LEU A 16 12.39 -8.52 -16.40
N ASN A 17 12.56 -8.22 -15.11
CA ASN A 17 12.72 -9.22 -14.06
C ASN A 17 11.39 -9.93 -13.74
N LEU A 18 10.29 -9.18 -13.67
CA LEU A 18 8.96 -9.74 -13.41
C LEU A 18 8.50 -10.64 -14.57
N GLY A 19 8.90 -10.31 -15.80
CA GLY A 19 8.46 -10.99 -17.03
C GLY A 19 7.05 -10.59 -17.46
N VAL A 20 6.53 -9.49 -16.91
CA VAL A 20 5.21 -8.93 -17.17
C VAL A 20 5.29 -7.41 -17.22
N GLN A 21 4.35 -6.79 -17.94
CA GLN A 21 4.19 -5.34 -17.97
C GLN A 21 3.31 -4.90 -16.79
N LEU A 22 3.73 -3.85 -16.09
CA LEU A 22 2.93 -3.24 -15.05
C LEU A 22 1.76 -2.45 -15.67
N PRO A 23 0.58 -2.43 -15.00
CA PRO A 23 -0.54 -1.61 -15.43
C PRO A 23 -0.10 -0.16 -15.62
N ARG A 24 -0.65 0.51 -16.63
CA ARG A 24 -0.28 1.89 -16.96
C ARG A 24 -0.38 2.82 -15.75
N ALA A 25 -1.44 2.70 -14.97
CA ALA A 25 -1.65 3.48 -13.76
C ALA A 25 -0.51 3.30 -12.73
N VAL A 26 -0.02 2.07 -12.54
CA VAL A 26 1.10 1.79 -11.63
C VAL A 26 2.37 2.47 -12.14
N ARG A 27 2.70 2.31 -13.43
CA ARG A 27 3.85 2.99 -14.03
C ARG A 27 3.78 4.49 -13.86
N GLU A 28 2.62 5.09 -14.12
CA GLU A 28 2.40 6.53 -13.97
C GLU A 28 2.57 6.98 -12.50
N SER A 29 2.12 6.21 -11.51
CA SER A 29 2.39 6.50 -10.09
C SER A 29 3.88 6.51 -9.77
N TYR A 30 4.64 5.51 -10.23
CA TYR A 30 6.09 5.43 -10.00
C TYR A 30 6.90 6.48 -10.77
N LEU A 31 6.32 7.11 -11.82
CA LEU A 31 6.91 8.28 -12.46
C LEU A 31 6.78 9.55 -11.61
N VAL A 32 5.82 9.58 -10.68
CA VAL A 32 5.59 10.70 -9.75
C VAL A 32 6.42 10.51 -8.49
N VAL A 33 6.38 9.32 -7.88
CA VAL A 33 7.07 9.01 -6.63
C VAL A 33 7.45 7.52 -6.58
N ASP A 34 8.70 7.23 -6.21
CA ASP A 34 9.24 5.87 -6.14
C ASP A 34 9.24 5.31 -4.72
N GLY A 35 8.03 5.02 -4.20
CA GLY A 35 7.87 4.53 -2.83
C GLY A 35 8.03 5.60 -1.75
N GLN A 36 8.21 5.15 -0.51
CA GLN A 36 8.52 5.98 0.65
C GLN A 36 9.95 5.71 1.14
N GLU A 37 10.76 6.76 1.21
CA GLU A 37 12.11 6.69 1.76
C GLU A 37 12.07 6.51 3.29
N ALA A 38 12.66 5.42 3.79
CA ALA A 38 12.77 5.15 5.24
C ALA A 38 13.62 6.20 5.98
N GLU A 39 14.44 6.94 5.25
CA GLU A 39 15.47 7.84 5.79
C GLU A 39 14.95 9.26 6.07
N SER A 40 13.71 9.58 5.69
CA SER A 40 13.21 10.96 5.71
C SER A 40 12.83 11.50 7.09
N SER A 41 12.90 10.71 8.18
CA SER A 41 12.67 11.27 9.52
C SER A 41 13.03 10.29 10.63
N ALA A 42 14.07 10.63 11.39
CA ALA A 42 14.28 10.10 12.74
C ALA A 42 13.04 10.43 13.60
N GLY A 43 12.06 9.52 13.62
CA GLY A 43 10.82 9.66 14.39
C GLY A 43 9.50 9.56 13.61
N CYS A 44 9.52 9.49 12.27
CA CYS A 44 8.30 9.31 11.46
C CYS A 44 8.45 8.10 10.53
N SER A 45 8.47 6.90 11.13
CA SER A 45 8.53 5.61 10.43
C SER A 45 7.13 5.06 10.13
N GLU A 46 6.16 5.91 9.88
CA GLU A 46 4.77 5.48 9.66
C GLU A 46 4.42 5.55 8.18
N GLY A 47 3.86 4.46 7.65
CA GLY A 47 3.51 4.35 6.24
C GLY A 47 2.35 5.26 5.85
N LEU A 48 2.36 5.75 4.61
CA LEU A 48 1.40 6.71 4.07
C LEU A 48 -0.03 6.18 4.11
N PHE A 49 -0.21 4.89 3.86
CA PHE A 49 -1.52 4.26 3.75
C PHE A 49 -1.98 3.77 5.13
N PHE A 50 -2.31 4.73 6.01
CA PHE A 50 -2.74 4.48 7.40
C PHE A 50 -1.78 3.57 8.18
N GLY A 51 -0.47 3.80 8.02
CA GLY A 51 0.59 3.01 8.63
C GLY A 51 1.27 2.03 7.67
N LEU A 52 0.66 1.71 6.52
CA LEU A 52 1.26 0.83 5.52
C LEU A 52 2.21 1.60 4.58
N THR A 53 3.39 1.03 4.33
CA THR A 53 4.48 1.66 3.59
C THR A 53 4.33 1.43 2.09
N PHE A 54 4.40 2.50 1.29
CA PHE A 54 4.52 2.39 -0.16
C PHE A 54 5.95 1.98 -0.55
N LEU A 55 6.10 0.86 -1.26
CA LEU A 55 7.40 0.30 -1.63
C LEU A 55 8.04 1.03 -2.81
N SER A 56 9.35 1.22 -2.78
CA SER A 56 10.13 1.59 -3.97
C SER A 56 10.16 0.44 -4.98
N LEU A 57 10.41 0.70 -6.26
CA LEU A 57 10.51 -0.36 -7.28
C LEU A 57 11.60 -1.39 -6.96
N GLU A 58 12.66 -1.00 -6.27
CA GLU A 58 13.69 -1.93 -5.80
C GLU A 58 13.12 -2.87 -4.73
N GLU A 59 12.46 -2.33 -3.70
CA GLU A 59 11.82 -3.14 -2.66
C GLU A 59 10.71 -4.03 -3.23
N VAL A 60 9.89 -3.54 -4.17
CA VAL A 60 8.87 -4.36 -4.87
C VAL A 60 9.52 -5.59 -5.49
N LEU A 61 10.67 -5.44 -6.14
CA LEU A 61 11.37 -6.54 -6.78
C LEU A 61 11.94 -7.53 -5.75
N GLU A 62 12.49 -7.03 -4.65
CA GLU A 62 13.02 -7.86 -3.57
C GLU A 62 11.93 -8.70 -2.90
N GLU A 63 10.83 -8.06 -2.51
CA GLU A 63 9.66 -8.72 -1.92
C GLU A 63 9.08 -9.76 -2.89
N TRP A 64 8.91 -9.39 -4.17
CA TRP A 64 8.42 -10.32 -5.18
C TRP A 64 9.33 -11.54 -5.33
N ARG A 65 10.67 -11.35 -5.33
CA ARG A 65 11.67 -12.42 -5.43
C ARG A 65 11.61 -13.34 -4.21
N TYR A 66 11.55 -12.78 -3.00
CA TYR A 66 11.37 -13.55 -1.76
C TYR A 66 10.15 -14.48 -1.86
N TRP A 67 9.02 -13.96 -2.32
CA TRP A 67 7.82 -14.76 -2.53
C TRP A 67 7.94 -15.83 -3.63
N ARG A 68 8.91 -15.74 -4.55
CA ARG A 68 9.20 -16.83 -5.49
C ARG A 68 9.89 -18.01 -4.81
N GLU A 69 10.68 -17.76 -3.76
CA GLU A 69 11.31 -18.81 -2.96
C GLU A 69 10.26 -19.56 -2.13
N VAL A 70 9.24 -18.84 -1.65
CA VAL A 70 8.10 -19.38 -0.88
C VAL A 70 7.20 -20.30 -1.71
N ASP A 71 7.08 -20.07 -3.03
CA ASP A 71 6.21 -20.88 -3.90
C ASP A 71 6.51 -22.40 -3.83
N GLU A 72 7.78 -22.76 -3.68
CA GLU A 72 8.25 -24.16 -3.71
C GLU A 72 8.38 -24.78 -2.31
N ASP A 73 8.16 -24.02 -1.24
CA ASP A 73 8.29 -24.50 0.13
C ASP A 73 7.14 -25.48 0.50
N PRO A 74 7.43 -26.75 0.85
CA PRO A 74 6.42 -27.73 1.24
C PRO A 74 5.62 -27.37 2.49
N ALA A 75 6.15 -26.49 3.36
CA ALA A 75 5.45 -26.01 4.55
C ALA A 75 4.45 -24.88 4.21
N THR A 76 4.63 -24.19 3.09
CA THR A 76 3.85 -23.01 2.72
C THR A 76 3.33 -23.10 1.27
N GLY A 77 4.02 -22.54 0.27
CA GLY A 77 3.53 -22.40 -1.11
C GLY A 77 3.17 -23.73 -1.80
N ALA A 78 3.95 -24.79 -1.57
CA ALA A 78 3.70 -26.12 -2.13
C ALA A 78 2.80 -27.00 -1.24
N ASN A 79 2.33 -26.49 -0.09
CA ASN A 79 1.48 -27.22 0.83
C ASN A 79 0.04 -27.35 0.31
N LEU A 80 -0.39 -28.58 -0.02
CA LEU A 80 -1.72 -28.82 -0.59
C LEU A 80 -2.87 -28.48 0.36
N GLN A 81 -2.70 -28.70 1.66
CA GLN A 81 -3.71 -28.37 2.67
C GLN A 81 -3.89 -26.85 2.78
N LEU A 82 -2.79 -26.10 2.84
CA LEU A 82 -2.81 -24.64 2.87
C LEU A 82 -3.48 -24.09 1.60
N ARG A 83 -3.06 -24.56 0.42
CA ARG A 83 -3.68 -24.18 -0.87
C ARG A 83 -5.19 -24.47 -0.90
N GLY A 84 -5.62 -25.59 -0.32
CA GLY A 84 -7.04 -25.94 -0.22
C GLY A 84 -7.87 -24.96 0.64
N ALA A 85 -7.24 -24.34 1.64
CA ALA A 85 -7.86 -23.36 2.53
C ALA A 85 -7.97 -21.96 1.90
N MET A 86 -7.17 -21.65 0.88
CA MET A 86 -7.14 -20.33 0.25
C MET A 86 -8.49 -19.96 -0.37
N GLN A 87 -8.90 -18.69 -0.22
CA GLN A 87 -10.17 -18.15 -0.72
C GLN A 87 -9.98 -16.80 -1.43
N SER A 88 -11.05 -16.37 -2.10
CA SER A 88 -11.10 -15.09 -2.80
C SER A 88 -12.45 -14.41 -2.54
N ILE A 89 -12.40 -13.11 -2.33
CA ILE A 89 -13.56 -12.23 -2.26
C ILE A 89 -13.40 -11.13 -3.32
N PRO A 90 -14.32 -11.00 -4.29
CA PRO A 90 -15.45 -11.91 -4.55
C PRO A 90 -15.00 -13.31 -5.01
N PRO A 91 -15.82 -14.36 -4.82
CA PRO A 91 -15.45 -15.71 -5.23
C PRO A 91 -15.08 -15.81 -6.72
N GLY A 92 -13.93 -16.41 -7.00
CA GLY A 92 -13.44 -16.61 -8.38
C GLY A 92 -12.76 -15.40 -9.00
N TRP A 93 -12.58 -14.29 -8.27
CA TRP A 93 -11.91 -13.10 -8.81
C TRP A 93 -10.40 -13.13 -8.64
N ILE A 94 -9.90 -13.86 -7.65
CA ILE A 94 -8.48 -14.03 -7.35
C ILE A 94 -8.16 -15.52 -7.31
N ARG A 95 -6.96 -15.91 -7.74
CA ARG A 95 -6.51 -17.31 -7.64
C ARG A 95 -6.44 -17.75 -6.19
N ARG A 96 -6.89 -18.98 -5.92
CA ARG A 96 -6.87 -19.61 -4.60
C ARG A 96 -5.49 -20.23 -4.34
N GLU A 97 -4.49 -19.37 -4.23
CA GLU A 97 -3.09 -19.74 -4.00
C GLU A 97 -2.56 -19.05 -2.75
N TYR A 98 -1.55 -19.63 -2.12
CA TYR A 98 -0.87 -18.96 -1.00
C TYR A 98 -0.10 -17.74 -1.51
N SER A 99 0.67 -17.93 -2.59
CA SER A 99 1.42 -16.92 -3.33
C SER A 99 1.21 -17.08 -4.84
N CYS A 100 1.40 -16.01 -5.62
CA CYS A 100 1.28 -16.06 -7.07
C CYS A 100 2.24 -15.10 -7.76
N ARG A 101 2.85 -15.54 -8.88
CA ARG A 101 3.81 -14.74 -9.66
C ARG A 101 3.22 -13.42 -10.19
N GLY A 102 1.94 -13.44 -10.53
CA GLY A 102 1.25 -12.27 -11.06
C GLY A 102 0.79 -11.28 -10.00
N TRP A 103 1.01 -11.53 -8.71
CA TRP A 103 0.70 -10.59 -7.64
C TRP A 103 1.93 -9.73 -7.36
N ILE A 104 1.81 -8.43 -7.65
CA ILE A 104 2.91 -7.47 -7.51
C ILE A 104 2.67 -6.65 -6.25
N PRO A 105 3.50 -6.82 -5.19
CA PRO A 105 3.33 -6.06 -3.94
C PRO A 105 3.70 -4.61 -4.17
N LEU A 106 2.87 -3.66 -3.75
CA LEU A 106 3.13 -2.23 -3.91
C LEU A 106 3.16 -1.50 -2.57
N ILE A 107 2.37 -1.97 -1.60
CA ILE A 107 2.28 -1.43 -0.25
C ILE A 107 2.45 -2.60 0.72
N THR A 108 3.13 -2.38 1.84
CA THR A 108 3.41 -3.42 2.83
C THR A 108 3.13 -2.96 4.26
N ASP A 109 2.77 -3.92 5.12
CA ASP A 109 2.78 -3.76 6.58
C ASP A 109 4.16 -4.03 7.22
N LYS A 110 5.19 -4.35 6.40
CA LYS A 110 6.53 -4.80 6.83
C LYS A 110 6.51 -6.08 7.69
N ALA A 111 5.40 -6.80 7.72
CA ALA A 111 5.22 -8.06 8.43
C ALA A 111 4.86 -9.23 7.50
N GLY A 112 4.86 -9.02 6.18
CA GLY A 112 4.61 -10.07 5.18
C GLY A 112 3.22 -10.02 4.57
N ASN A 113 2.48 -8.92 4.75
CA ASN A 113 1.23 -8.65 4.06
C ASN A 113 1.32 -7.43 3.16
N TYR A 114 0.51 -7.43 2.10
CA TYR A 114 0.62 -6.47 1.02
C TYR A 114 -0.72 -6.06 0.45
N ILE A 115 -0.77 -4.81 -0.01
CA ILE A 115 -1.69 -4.36 -1.04
C ILE A 115 -0.90 -4.27 -2.34
N GLY A 116 -1.48 -4.76 -3.43
CA GLY A 116 -0.80 -4.76 -4.71
C GLY A 116 -1.74 -5.06 -5.87
N VAL A 117 -1.17 -5.28 -7.06
CA VAL A 117 -1.95 -5.54 -8.27
C VAL A 117 -1.89 -7.00 -8.68
N ASP A 118 -3.03 -7.57 -9.08
CA ASP A 118 -3.14 -8.91 -9.65
C ASP A 118 -3.14 -8.85 -11.17
N LEU A 119 -2.10 -9.41 -11.76
CA LEU A 119 -1.91 -9.48 -13.21
C LEU A 119 -2.37 -10.81 -13.81
N THR A 120 -2.77 -11.76 -12.97
CA THR A 120 -3.12 -13.11 -13.36
C THR A 120 -4.41 -13.59 -12.69
N PRO A 121 -5.53 -12.85 -12.77
CA PRO A 121 -6.80 -13.33 -12.25
C PRO A 121 -7.19 -14.67 -12.91
N PRO A 122 -8.08 -15.47 -12.28
CA PRO A 122 -8.66 -16.64 -12.91
C PRO A 122 -9.38 -16.29 -14.23
N PRO A 123 -9.45 -17.22 -15.21
CA PRO A 123 -10.21 -17.00 -16.43
C PRO A 123 -11.69 -16.68 -16.12
N LEU A 124 -12.28 -15.76 -16.89
CA LEU A 124 -13.70 -15.44 -16.78
C LEU A 124 -14.55 -16.69 -17.01
N VAL A 125 -15.47 -16.93 -16.07
CA VAL A 125 -16.46 -18.00 -16.20
C VAL A 125 -17.49 -17.57 -17.25
N ILE A 126 -17.80 -18.46 -18.19
CA ILE A 126 -18.90 -18.24 -19.14
C ILE A 126 -20.16 -18.87 -18.56
N ASN A 127 -21.24 -18.09 -18.47
CA ASN A 127 -22.53 -18.54 -17.99
C ASN A 127 -23.14 -19.57 -18.96
N GLN A 128 -24.14 -20.33 -18.48
CA GLN A 128 -24.81 -21.35 -19.31
C GLN A 128 -25.49 -20.77 -20.56
N ASP A 129 -25.87 -19.49 -20.52
CA ASP A 129 -26.47 -18.75 -21.63
C ASP A 129 -25.44 -18.17 -22.63
N GLY A 130 -24.14 -18.45 -22.42
CA GLY A 130 -23.06 -17.97 -23.27
C GLY A 130 -22.61 -16.54 -22.96
N THR A 131 -23.20 -15.86 -21.97
CA THR A 131 -22.73 -14.54 -21.55
C THR A 131 -21.49 -14.63 -20.65
N PRO A 132 -20.57 -13.65 -20.70
CA PRO A 132 -19.48 -13.57 -19.72
C PRO A 132 -20.06 -13.39 -18.31
N GLY A 133 -19.69 -14.29 -17.41
CA GLY A 133 -19.96 -14.15 -15.98
C GLY A 133 -19.12 -13.03 -15.36
N GLN A 134 -19.41 -12.72 -14.11
CA GLN A 134 -18.55 -11.85 -13.32
C GLN A 134 -17.24 -12.58 -13.00
N GLY A 135 -16.13 -11.85 -12.96
CA GLY A 135 -14.84 -12.40 -12.59
C GLY A 135 -13.78 -11.32 -12.48
N GLY A 136 -12.62 -11.74 -11.99
CA GLY A 136 -11.49 -10.86 -11.81
C GLY A 136 -10.94 -10.35 -13.14
N THR A 137 -10.22 -9.24 -13.07
CA THR A 137 -9.66 -8.55 -14.23
C THR A 137 -8.21 -8.19 -13.98
N THR A 138 -7.36 -8.32 -14.99
CA THR A 138 -5.93 -7.97 -14.90
C THR A 138 -5.79 -6.51 -14.49
N GLY A 139 -4.94 -6.23 -13.52
CA GLY A 139 -4.70 -4.89 -12.97
C GLY A 139 -5.55 -4.55 -11.75
N GLN A 140 -6.41 -5.47 -11.29
CA GLN A 140 -7.19 -5.27 -10.07
C GLN A 140 -6.29 -5.17 -8.83
N VAL A 141 -6.68 -4.36 -7.85
CA VAL A 141 -5.97 -4.15 -6.58
C VAL A 141 -6.47 -5.14 -5.55
N ILE A 142 -5.56 -5.86 -4.92
CA ILE A 142 -5.86 -6.93 -3.98
C ILE A 142 -5.06 -6.83 -2.69
N ILE A 143 -5.63 -7.36 -1.60
CA ILE A 143 -4.87 -7.71 -0.39
C ILE A 143 -4.43 -9.18 -0.48
N PHE A 144 -3.17 -9.43 -0.18
CA PHE A 144 -2.57 -10.77 -0.10
C PHE A 144 -1.35 -10.77 0.83
N GLY A 145 -0.85 -11.94 1.19
CA GLY A 145 0.33 -12.08 2.05
C GLY A 145 0.26 -13.29 2.95
N ARG A 146 1.20 -13.36 3.89
CA ARG A 146 1.37 -14.47 4.84
C ARG A 146 0.11 -14.76 5.63
N ASP A 147 -0.59 -13.72 6.07
CA ASP A 147 -1.70 -13.82 7.01
C ASP A 147 -3.07 -13.71 6.30
N PHE A 148 -3.07 -13.64 4.96
CA PHE A 148 -4.28 -13.52 4.14
C PHE A 148 -4.58 -14.80 3.35
N ASP A 149 -5.17 -15.79 4.04
CA ASP A 149 -5.72 -16.99 3.40
C ASP A 149 -6.86 -16.63 2.44
N THR A 150 -7.66 -15.62 2.81
CA THR A 150 -8.71 -15.05 1.98
C THR A 150 -8.21 -13.77 1.33
N LYS A 151 -7.97 -13.82 0.02
CA LYS A 151 -7.56 -12.65 -0.76
C LYS A 151 -8.78 -11.81 -1.10
N ILE A 152 -8.62 -10.49 -1.12
CA ILE A 152 -9.74 -9.56 -1.28
C ILE A 152 -9.42 -8.56 -2.38
N VAL A 153 -10.32 -8.41 -3.35
CA VAL A 153 -10.28 -7.28 -4.30
C VAL A 153 -10.76 -6.04 -3.56
N LEU A 154 -9.93 -5.01 -3.52
CA LEU A 154 -10.25 -3.78 -2.82
C LEU A 154 -11.38 -3.02 -3.52
N TRP A 155 -12.17 -2.31 -2.71
CA TRP A 155 -13.23 -1.44 -3.22
C TRP A 155 -12.68 -0.44 -4.24
N ARG A 156 -13.40 -0.29 -5.37
CA ARG A 156 -12.98 0.50 -6.56
C ARG A 156 -11.63 0.09 -7.17
N GLY A 157 -11.04 -1.01 -6.72
CA GLY A 157 -9.78 -1.53 -7.21
C GLY A 157 -9.90 -2.52 -8.37
N ASP A 158 -11.09 -2.78 -8.92
CA ASP A 158 -11.26 -3.70 -10.05
C ASP A 158 -10.72 -3.10 -11.38
N GLY A 159 -10.62 -3.91 -12.44
CA GLY A 159 -10.27 -3.48 -13.80
C GLY A 159 -8.79 -3.13 -14.02
N GLU A 160 -8.44 -2.85 -15.28
CA GLU A 160 -7.07 -2.48 -15.69
C GLU A 160 -6.60 -1.15 -15.07
N SER A 161 -7.54 -0.25 -14.79
CA SER A 161 -7.29 1.03 -14.10
C SER A 161 -7.57 0.96 -12.59
N GLY A 162 -7.64 -0.24 -12.01
CA GLY A 162 -7.97 -0.47 -10.60
C GLY A 162 -7.09 0.32 -9.66
N TRP A 163 -5.77 0.34 -9.90
CA TRP A 163 -4.81 1.10 -9.10
C TRP A 163 -5.13 2.60 -9.04
N ALA A 164 -5.41 3.23 -10.19
CA ALA A 164 -5.75 4.66 -10.22
C ALA A 164 -7.06 4.96 -9.50
N ARG A 165 -8.10 4.12 -9.71
CA ARG A 165 -9.40 4.31 -9.06
C ARG A 165 -9.34 4.08 -7.55
N TRP A 166 -8.58 3.08 -7.11
CA TRP A 166 -8.36 2.80 -5.70
C TRP A 166 -7.58 3.94 -5.03
N LEU A 167 -6.49 4.43 -5.63
CA LEU A 167 -5.75 5.60 -5.14
C LEU A 167 -6.64 6.85 -5.08
N ALA A 168 -7.47 7.09 -6.10
CA ALA A 168 -8.42 8.20 -6.07
C ALA A 168 -9.41 8.08 -4.90
N SER A 169 -9.93 6.87 -4.62
CA SER A 169 -10.78 6.67 -3.45
C SER A 169 -10.04 6.88 -2.12
N PHE A 170 -8.76 6.52 -2.03
CA PHE A 170 -7.96 6.83 -0.85
C PHE A 170 -7.82 8.35 -0.64
N VAL A 171 -7.62 9.12 -1.72
CA VAL A 171 -7.58 10.59 -1.65
C VAL A 171 -8.95 11.16 -1.24
N GLU A 172 -10.04 10.64 -1.80
CA GLU A 172 -11.42 11.04 -1.41
C GLU A 172 -11.65 10.84 0.11
N GLU A 173 -11.19 9.72 0.69
CA GLU A 173 -11.28 9.47 2.14
C GLU A 173 -10.44 10.47 2.95
N LEU A 174 -9.23 10.80 2.48
CA LEU A 174 -8.40 11.82 3.13
C LEU A 174 -9.04 13.22 3.08
N GLU A 175 -9.67 13.58 1.94
CA GLU A 175 -10.38 14.85 1.77
C GLU A 175 -11.66 14.94 2.59
N ALA A 176 -12.34 13.80 2.82
CA ALA A 176 -13.49 13.73 3.70
C ALA A 176 -13.14 14.03 5.17
N GLY A 177 -11.90 13.70 5.58
CA GLY A 177 -11.41 13.95 6.94
C GLY A 177 -12.12 13.12 8.01
N GLU A 178 -12.75 12.01 7.63
CA GLU A 178 -13.44 11.10 8.54
C GLU A 178 -12.58 9.86 8.82
N GLY A 179 -12.60 9.36 10.07
CA GLY A 179 -12.05 8.04 10.40
C GLY A 179 -10.53 7.95 10.56
N PHE A 180 -9.78 9.06 10.48
CA PHE A 180 -8.36 9.10 10.85
C PHE A 180 -8.00 10.37 11.62
N GLU A 181 -6.97 10.26 12.47
CA GLU A 181 -6.35 11.40 13.13
C GLU A 181 -4.94 11.59 12.61
N VAL A 182 -4.59 12.84 12.28
CA VAL A 182 -3.19 13.26 12.11
C VAL A 182 -2.73 13.81 13.45
N ARG A 183 -1.94 13.03 14.20
CA ARG A 183 -1.44 13.48 15.50
C ARG A 183 -0.36 14.55 15.27
N GLY A 184 -0.74 15.83 15.32
CA GLY A 184 0.24 16.93 15.37
C GLY A 184 1.10 16.83 16.63
N SER A 185 2.35 17.31 16.57
CA SER A 185 3.17 17.52 17.75
C SER A 185 2.36 18.33 18.77
N ASP A 186 2.19 17.81 19.99
CA ASP A 186 1.47 18.44 21.11
C ASP A 186 2.21 19.70 21.63
N SER A 187 2.51 20.66 20.75
CA SER A 187 3.07 21.97 21.10
C SER A 187 2.12 23.15 20.86
N ASP A 188 0.99 22.95 20.16
CA ASP A 188 0.12 24.06 19.72
C ASP A 188 -1.28 24.09 20.37
N ARG A 189 -1.53 23.32 21.44
CA ARG A 189 -2.85 23.29 22.12
C ARG A 189 -2.91 23.92 23.50
N ASP A 190 -1.92 24.70 23.91
CA ASP A 190 -1.98 25.51 25.15
C ASP A 190 -1.43 26.93 24.96
N ILE A 191 -2.00 27.71 24.03
CA ILE A 191 -2.01 29.18 24.13
C ILE A 191 -3.43 29.65 23.78
N SER A 192 -4.32 29.54 24.75
CA SER A 192 -5.46 30.45 24.82
C SER A 192 -5.00 31.71 25.56
N ASP A 193 -5.40 32.86 25.02
CA ASP A 193 -5.30 34.20 25.60
C ASP A 193 -3.91 34.87 25.66
N ALA A 194 -3.46 35.45 24.54
CA ALA A 194 -2.83 36.78 24.54
C ALA A 194 -2.68 37.36 23.12
N GLU A 195 -3.45 38.41 22.88
CA GLU A 195 -3.32 39.55 21.97
C GLU A 195 -2.03 39.73 21.09
N SER A 196 -2.30 40.10 19.83
CA SER A 196 -1.57 41.09 18.99
C SER A 196 -0.30 40.72 18.17
N GLU A 197 -0.47 40.87 16.84
CA GLU A 197 0.39 41.49 15.82
C GLU A 197 1.74 40.87 15.35
N ASP A 198 1.80 40.68 14.02
CA ASP A 198 2.94 40.80 13.09
C ASP A 198 4.33 40.21 13.46
N SER A 199 4.78 39.21 12.69
CA SER A 199 5.99 39.36 11.86
C SER A 199 6.33 38.13 11.01
N VAL A 200 6.51 38.42 9.72
CA VAL A 200 7.16 37.59 8.71
C VAL A 200 8.59 37.23 9.12
N GLY A 201 9.00 35.96 8.93
CA GLY A 201 10.36 35.50 9.21
C GLY A 201 10.77 34.26 8.42
N TYR A 202 11.22 34.49 7.18
CA TYR A 202 11.89 33.52 6.32
C TYR A 202 13.37 33.40 6.75
N GLN A 203 13.83 32.22 7.20
CA GLN A 203 15.22 31.67 7.22
C GLN A 203 15.44 30.74 8.43
N GLY A 204 16.20 29.64 8.36
CA GLY A 204 17.26 29.38 7.39
C GLY A 204 17.64 27.90 7.24
N TYR A 205 18.11 27.63 6.03
CA TYR A 205 18.92 26.48 5.62
C TYR A 205 20.29 26.54 6.31
N PHE A 206 20.73 25.41 6.87
CA PHE A 206 22.07 25.12 7.41
C PHE A 206 22.56 25.96 8.59
N TYR A 207 22.67 25.33 9.76
CA TYR A 207 23.84 25.54 10.63
C TYR A 207 24.36 24.21 11.19
N ALA A 208 25.64 23.99 10.91
CA ALA A 208 26.47 22.90 11.40
C ALA A 208 27.07 23.27 12.77
N GLY A 209 27.31 22.28 13.64
CA GLY A 209 28.27 22.46 14.72
C GLY A 209 27.98 21.68 16.00
N ALA A 210 28.67 20.54 16.13
CA ALA A 210 29.30 20.02 17.34
C ALA A 210 28.47 19.81 18.63
N GLY A 211 28.41 18.54 19.05
CA GLY A 211 28.77 18.17 20.41
C GLY A 211 27.66 17.65 21.33
N GLY A 212 27.86 16.42 21.81
CA GLY A 212 27.49 16.01 23.17
C GLY A 212 26.05 15.57 23.36
N GLY A 213 25.87 14.27 23.60
CA GLY A 213 24.55 13.67 23.78
C GLY A 213 23.86 14.03 25.09
N LYS A 214 22.53 13.92 25.06
CA LYS A 214 21.68 13.39 26.12
C LYS A 214 20.29 13.19 25.52
N GLY A 215 19.71 12.01 25.74
CA GLY A 215 18.39 11.64 25.26
C GLY A 215 17.35 12.70 25.64
N GLY A 216 16.64 13.17 24.62
CA GLY A 216 15.48 14.02 24.71
C GLY A 216 14.39 13.40 23.87
N ASP A 217 13.23 13.27 24.48
CA ASP A 217 11.96 12.78 23.95
C ASP A 217 11.71 13.28 22.53
N ALA A 218 11.60 12.35 21.58
CA ALA A 218 11.40 12.66 20.17
C ALA A 218 9.94 13.06 19.96
N GLY A 219 9.69 14.36 19.86
CA GLY A 219 8.39 14.91 19.50
C GLY A 219 7.84 14.23 18.24
N SER A 220 6.73 13.51 18.42
CA SER A 220 6.00 12.82 17.36
C SER A 220 5.35 13.86 16.46
N HIS A 221 5.90 14.05 15.26
CA HIS A 221 5.25 14.83 14.21
C HIS A 221 4.30 13.93 13.41
N GLY A 222 3.00 14.28 13.41
CA GLY A 222 2.05 13.99 12.33
C GLY A 222 1.76 12.52 12.01
N SER A 223 1.40 11.69 12.99
CA SER A 223 1.04 10.28 12.77
C SER A 223 -0.39 10.13 12.23
N MET A 224 -0.59 9.53 11.04
CA MET A 224 -1.92 9.19 10.51
C MET A 224 -2.37 7.83 11.02
N ARG A 225 -3.36 7.80 11.91
CA ARG A 225 -3.94 6.54 12.42
C ARG A 225 -5.42 6.49 12.18
N PHE A 226 -5.93 5.31 11.85
CA PHE A 226 -7.36 5.10 11.77
C PHE A 226 -7.98 5.20 13.16
N THR A 227 -8.99 6.04 13.30
CA THR A 227 -9.69 6.32 14.57
C THR A 227 -11.17 5.97 14.53
N GLY A 228 -11.63 5.32 13.44
CA GLY A 228 -13.02 4.88 13.33
C GLY A 228 -13.36 3.67 14.21
N GLU A 229 -14.51 3.74 14.87
CA GLU A 229 -15.18 2.59 15.47
C GLU A 229 -16.12 1.94 14.45
N TYR A 230 -15.94 0.65 14.17
CA TYR A 230 -16.91 -0.14 13.40
C TYR A 230 -17.73 -0.99 14.38
N LYS A 231 -19.03 -0.71 14.50
CA LYS A 231 -19.93 -1.41 15.45
C LYS A 231 -19.44 -1.37 16.91
N GLY A 232 -18.83 -0.25 17.34
CA GLY A 232 -18.35 -0.07 18.72
C GLY A 232 -17.03 -0.77 19.05
N TRP A 233 -16.28 -1.20 18.03
CA TRP A 233 -14.92 -1.74 18.16
C TRP A 233 -13.95 -0.82 17.43
N THR A 234 -12.78 -0.57 18.00
CA THR A 234 -11.71 0.14 17.28
C THR A 234 -11.26 -0.72 16.10
N ALA A 235 -10.91 -0.11 14.96
CA ALA A 235 -10.53 -0.86 13.76
C ALA A 235 -9.35 -1.83 13.98
N ILE A 236 -8.44 -1.50 14.92
CA ILE A 236 -7.29 -2.32 15.31
C ILE A 236 -7.70 -3.55 16.14
N GLU A 237 -8.77 -3.46 16.93
CA GLU A 237 -9.21 -4.59 17.76
C GLU A 237 -9.86 -5.72 16.95
N ARG A 238 -10.38 -5.42 15.76
CA ARG A 238 -10.95 -6.45 14.87
C ARG A 238 -9.90 -7.40 14.30
N GLU A 239 -8.68 -6.91 14.07
CA GLU A 239 -7.57 -7.73 13.55
C GLU A 239 -7.06 -8.74 14.60
N ARG A 240 -7.22 -8.43 15.89
CA ARG A 240 -6.96 -9.37 17.00
C ARG A 240 -8.13 -10.31 17.30
N ALA A 241 -9.35 -9.91 16.94
CA ALA A 241 -10.57 -10.67 17.18
C ALA A 241 -10.93 -11.58 15.99
N GLY A 242 -9.93 -12.18 15.34
CA GLY A 242 -10.18 -13.28 14.41
C GLY A 242 -11.03 -14.36 15.09
N THR A 243 -12.11 -14.75 14.42
CA THR A 243 -13.06 -15.82 14.79
C THR A 243 -14.05 -15.46 15.89
N ILE A 244 -15.32 -15.28 15.52
CA ILE A 244 -16.55 -15.81 16.16
C ILE A 244 -17.73 -15.44 15.23
N ASP A 245 -18.37 -16.48 14.67
CA ASP A 245 -19.65 -16.58 13.94
C ASP A 245 -20.15 -15.44 13.02
#